data_AF-A0A014MIC6-F1
#
_entry.id   AF-A0A014MIC6-F1
#
_cell.length_a   1.000
_cell.length_b   1.000
_cell.length_c   1.000
_cell.angle_alpha   90.00
_cell.angle_beta   90.00
_cell.angle_gamma   90.00
#
_symmetry.space_group_name_H-M   'P 1'
#
loop_
_entity.id
_entity.type
_entity.pdbx_description
1 polymer ?
#
loop_
_entity_poly.entity_id
_entity_poly.type
_entity_poly.pdbx_seq_one_letter_code
_entity_poly.pdbx_strand_id
1 'polypeptide(L)'
;MKSPISTRGKNKSPRKPKRKYTINDLSKNDRGVYQEVMEAVLRRSGIDPAIIFEELKKRKQELEQKQKQELEQQQEKDKDKIEN
;
A
#
# COMPACT_ATOMS: atom_id res chain seq x y z
N MET A 1 -49.61 -11.89 32.83
CA MET A 1 -49.43 -10.86 31.79
C MET A 1 -48.07 -11.07 31.16
N LYS A 2 -48.00 -11.34 29.85
CA LYS A 2 -46.74 -11.57 29.13
C LYS A 2 -46.15 -10.21 28.75
N SER A 3 -44.95 -9.90 29.24
CA SER A 3 -44.19 -8.71 28.86
C SER A 3 -43.85 -8.76 27.36
N PRO A 4 -43.86 -7.63 26.63
CA PRO A 4 -43.44 -7.62 25.25
C PRO A 4 -41.93 -7.82 25.19
N ILE A 5 -41.51 -8.85 24.45
CA ILE A 5 -40.11 -9.13 24.14
C ILE A 5 -39.59 -7.93 23.35
N SER A 6 -38.68 -7.16 23.97
CA SER A 6 -37.96 -6.09 23.29
C SER A 6 -37.10 -6.72 22.19
N THR A 7 -37.58 -6.64 20.95
CA THR A 7 -36.78 -6.85 19.74
C THR A 7 -35.82 -5.67 19.59
N ARG A 8 -34.89 -5.52 20.53
CA ARG A 8 -33.76 -4.60 20.40
C ARG A 8 -32.79 -5.23 19.42
N GLY A 9 -33.19 -5.22 18.15
CA GLY A 9 -32.31 -5.39 17.01
C GLY A 9 -31.20 -4.37 17.17
N LYS A 10 -30.06 -4.82 17.69
CA LYS A 10 -28.82 -4.07 17.63
C LYS A 10 -28.48 -4.02 16.15
N ASN A 11 -28.98 -2.97 15.47
CA ASN A 11 -28.48 -2.54 14.18
C ASN A 11 -27.01 -2.19 14.41
N LYS A 12 -26.14 -3.21 14.38
CA LYS A 12 -24.70 -3.01 14.31
C LYS A 12 -24.52 -2.31 12.97
N SER A 13 -24.38 -0.98 13.02
CA SER A 13 -23.88 -0.21 11.89
C SER A 13 -22.72 -1.00 11.26
N PRO A 14 -22.72 -1.24 9.94
CA PRO A 14 -21.56 -1.83 9.29
C PRO A 14 -20.36 -1.01 9.70
N ARG A 15 -19.40 -1.63 10.41
CA ARG A 15 -18.16 -0.96 10.80
C ARG A 15 -17.53 -0.48 9.51
N LYS A 16 -17.61 0.83 9.23
CA LYS A 16 -16.94 1.41 8.07
C LYS A 16 -15.48 0.97 8.14
N PRO A 17 -14.88 0.48 7.04
CA PRO A 17 -13.48 0.10 7.05
C PRO A 17 -12.68 1.31 7.53
N LYS A 18 -11.75 1.08 8.47
CA LYS A 18 -10.87 2.16 8.95
C LYS A 18 -10.18 2.76 7.72
N ARG A 19 -10.29 4.08 7.55
CA ARG A 19 -9.57 4.79 6.48
C ARG A 19 -8.09 4.44 6.61
N LYS A 20 -7.50 3.95 5.52
CA LYS A 20 -6.06 3.77 5.41
C LYS A 20 -5.49 5.14 5.04
N TYR A 21 -4.75 5.75 5.95
CA TYR A 21 -4.00 6.96 5.65
C TYR A 21 -2.77 6.57 4.84
N THR A 22 -2.56 7.27 3.73
CA THR A 22 -1.43 7.08 2.81
C THR A 22 -0.59 8.34 2.78
N ILE A 23 0.65 8.23 2.32
CA ILE A 23 1.52 9.41 2.14
C ILE A 23 0.94 10.45 1.18
N ASN A 24 0.02 10.03 0.31
CA ASN A 24 -0.67 10.91 -0.64
C ASN A 24 -1.73 11.79 0.03
N ASP A 25 -2.20 11.43 1.22
CA ASP A 25 -3.15 12.22 2.00
C ASP A 25 -2.46 13.39 2.73
N LEU A 26 -1.12 13.43 2.73
CA LEU A 26 -0.31 14.48 3.36
C LEU A 26 0.01 15.61 2.39
N SER A 27 0.00 16.85 2.89
CA SER A 27 0.49 18.02 2.15
C SER A 27 2.00 17.93 1.91
N LYS A 28 2.54 18.75 0.98
CA LYS A 28 3.98 18.75 0.70
C LYS A 28 4.82 19.04 1.94
N ASN A 29 4.37 19.97 2.79
CA ASN A 29 5.06 20.32 4.02
C ASN A 29 4.98 19.18 5.05
N ASP A 30 3.81 18.54 5.17
CA ASP A 30 3.60 17.44 6.11
C ASP A 30 4.40 16.19 5.74
N ARG A 31 4.75 16.01 4.45
CA ARG A 31 5.60 14.90 4.02
C ARG A 31 7.02 15.00 4.59
N GLY A 32 7.56 16.21 4.72
CA GLY A 32 8.87 16.43 5.35
C GLY A 32 8.83 16.03 6.83
N VAL A 33 7.83 16.53 7.55
CA VAL A 33 7.60 16.19 8.97
C VAL A 33 7.37 14.68 9.15
N TYR A 34 6.59 14.07 8.27
CA TYR A 34 6.36 12.62 8.27
C TYR A 34 7.67 11.83 8.12
N GLN A 35 8.57 12.26 7.23
CA GLN A 35 9.87 11.61 7.05
C GLN A 35 10.70 11.67 8.34
N GLU A 36 10.80 12.84 8.96
CA GLU A 36 11.53 13.01 10.23
C GLU A 36 10.97 12.13 11.35
N VAL A 37 9.64 12.08 11.49
CA VAL A 37 8.96 11.23 12.47
C VAL A 37 9.25 9.75 12.20
N MET A 38 9.17 9.31 10.95
CA MET A 38 9.46 7.94 10.58
C MET A 38 10.91 7.55 10.87
N GLU A 39 11.88 8.40 10.52
CA GLU A 39 13.28 8.16 10.84
C GLU A 39 13.53 8.06 12.35
N ALA A 40 12.91 8.94 13.14
CA ALA A 40 13.02 8.89 14.59
C ALA A 40 12.44 7.58 15.16
N VAL A 41 11.30 7.11 14.65
CA VAL A 41 10.67 5.85 15.05
C VAL A 41 11.55 4.64 14.69
N LEU A 42 12.13 4.63 13.49
CA LEU A 42 13.02 3.56 13.05
C LEU A 42 14.28 3.50 13.93
N ARG A 43 14.93 4.64 14.18
CA ARG A 43 16.11 4.73 15.06
C ARG A 43 15.79 4.25 16.48
N ARG A 44 14.64 4.64 17.04
CA ARG A 44 14.16 4.15 18.35
C ARG A 44 13.94 2.64 18.38
N SER A 45 13.58 2.07 17.23
CA SER A 45 13.40 0.63 17.06
C SER A 45 14.71 -0.09 16.73
N GLY A 46 15.85 0.62 16.71
CA GLY A 46 17.17 0.07 16.37
C GLY A 46 17.39 -0.18 14.88
N ILE A 47 16.52 0.35 14.01
CA ILE A 47 16.61 0.18 12.56
C ILE A 47 17.26 1.43 11.97
N ASP A 48 18.35 1.23 11.24
CA ASP A 48 18.96 2.31 10.46
C ASP A 48 18.07 2.64 9.24
N PRO A 49 17.61 3.90 9.09
CA PRO A 49 16.87 4.34 7.92
C PRO A 49 17.56 4.01 6.57
N ALA A 50 18.89 3.90 6.54
CA ALA A 50 19.64 3.51 5.34
C ALA A 50 19.21 2.13 4.81
N ILE A 51 18.88 1.19 5.70
CA ILE A 51 18.42 -0.16 5.34
C ILE A 51 17.13 -0.09 4.54
N ILE A 52 16.19 0.77 4.96
CA ILE A 52 14.93 0.98 4.24
C ILE A 52 15.19 1.55 2.85
N PHE A 53 16.16 2.45 2.71
CA PHE A 53 16.51 3.05 1.43
C PHE A 53 17.14 2.04 0.46
N GLU A 54 18.01 1.14 0.94
CA GLU A 54 18.56 0.06 0.12
C GLU A 54 17.49 -0.92 -0.34
N GLU A 55 16.60 -1.33 0.56
CA GLU A 55 15.47 -2.21 0.25
C GLU A 55 14.53 -1.57 -0.80
N LEU A 56 14.29 -0.25 -0.68
CA LEU A 56 13.50 0.50 -1.65
C LEU A 56 14.16 0.50 -3.03
N LYS A 57 15.48 0.68 -3.12
CA LYS A 57 16.22 0.60 -4.39
C LYS A 57 16.09 -0.76 -5.04
N LYS A 58 16.28 -1.85 -4.28
CA LYS A 58 16.15 -3.23 -4.79
C LYS A 58 14.76 -3.48 -5.36
N ARG A 59 13.71 -3.14 -4.61
CA ARG A 59 12.32 -3.32 -5.08
C ARG A 59 12.00 -2.48 -6.31
N LYS A 60 12.54 -1.26 -6.42
CA LYS A 60 12.36 -0.44 -7.61
C LYS A 60 13.00 -1.10 -8.84
N GLN A 61 14.21 -1.62 -8.71
CA GLN A 61 14.89 -2.34 -9.79
C GLN A 61 14.13 -3.61 -10.20
N GLU A 62 13.64 -4.39 -9.25
CA GLU A 62 12.83 -5.58 -9.53
C GLU A 62 11.53 -5.24 -10.28
N LEU A 63 10.85 -4.17 -9.89
CA LEU A 63 9.64 -3.71 -10.56
C LEU A 63 9.92 -3.25 -11.99
N GLU A 64 11.01 -2.50 -12.21
CA GLU A 64 11.43 -2.07 -13.56
C GLU A 64 11.77 -3.28 -14.45
N GLN A 65 12.44 -4.31 -13.90
CA GLN A 65 12.76 -5.53 -14.63
C GLN A 65 11.50 -6.32 -15.00
N LYS A 66 10.55 -6.47 -14.07
CA LYS A 66 9.27 -7.14 -14.33
C LYS A 66 8.47 -6.45 -15.43
N GLN A 67 8.41 -5.11 -15.39
CA GLN A 67 7.72 -4.33 -16.43
C GLN A 67 8.35 -4.53 -17.82
N LYS A 68 9.69 -4.60 -17.91
CA LYS A 68 10.38 -4.88 -19.17
C LYS A 68 10.05 -6.28 -19.70
N GLN A 69 10.08 -7.29 -18.83
CA GLN A 69 9.74 -8.67 -19.20
C GLN A 69 8.28 -8.80 -19.65
N GLU A 70 7.34 -8.13 -18.97
CA GLU A 70 5.95 -8.08 -19.38
C GLU A 70 5.78 -7.43 -20.76
N LEU A 71 6.51 -6.34 -21.03
CA LEU A 71 6.48 -5.65 -22.33
C LEU A 71 7.05 -6.53 -23.46
N GLU A 72 8.16 -7.23 -23.22
CA GLU A 72 8.78 -8.16 -24.18
C GLU A 72 7.85 -9.34 -24.49
N GLN A 73 7.24 -9.96 -23.47
CA GLN A 73 6.25 -11.03 -23.67
C GLN A 73 5.02 -10.55 -24.43
N GLN A 74 4.60 -9.31 -24.25
CA GLN A 74 3.49 -8.72 -25.00
C GLN A 74 3.86 -8.58 -26.48
N GLN A 75 5.07 -8.08 -26.78
CA GLN A 75 5.56 -7.91 -28.15
C GLN A 75 5.77 -9.24 -28.87
N GLU A 76 6.22 -10.28 -28.18
CA GLU A 76 6.38 -11.63 -28.74
C GLU A 76 5.03 -12.25 -29.09
N LYS A 77 4.04 -12.16 -28.18
CA LYS A 77 2.67 -12.60 -28.44
C LYS A 77 1.99 -11.86 -29.58
N ASP A 78 2.31 -10.58 -29.77
CA ASP A 78 1.75 -9.79 -30.86
C ASP A 78 2.45 -10.07 -32.21
N LYS A 79 3.72 -10.51 -32.21
CA LYS A 79 4.42 -11.01 -33.40
C LYS A 79 3.88 -12.37 -33.86
N ASP A 80 3.67 -13.30 -32.93
CA ASP A 80 3.15 -14.65 -33.23
C ASP A 80 1.72 -14.65 -33.83
N LYS A 81 0.96 -13.57 -33.60
CA LYS A 81 -0.37 -13.34 -34.19
C LYS A 81 -0.35 -12.77 -35.61
N ILE A 82 0.79 -12.26 -36.07
CA ILE A 82 0.95 -11.67 -37.42
C ILE A 82 1.49 -12.72 -38.40
N GLU A 83 2.18 -13.74 -37.92
CA GLU A 83 2.77 -14.82 -38.74
C GLU A 83 1.87 -16.07 -38.92
N ASN A 84 0.70 -16.15 -38.26
CA ASN A 84 -0.34 -17.17 -38.50
C ASN A 84 -1.61 -16.55 -39.11
#